data_AF-A0A7L3LQL6-F1
#
_entry.id   AF-A0A7L3LQL6-F1
#
_cell.length_a   1.000
_cell.length_b   1.000
_cell.length_c   1.000
_cell.angle_alpha   90.00
_cell.angle_beta   90.00
_cell.angle_gamma   90.00
#
_symmetry.space_group_name_H-M   'P 1'
#
loop_
_entity.id
_entity.type
_entity.pdbx_description
1 polymer ?
#
loop_
_entity_poly.entity_id
_entity_poly.type
_entity_poly.pdbx_seq_one_letter_code
_entity_poly.pdbx_strand_id
1 'polypeptide(L)'
;TESKFRRHGGDLKTRSTELGSAATGSPVTPLLLASTTGKKSIVLSSETRKELAKQAKVTKEERRAQIDQRYKYLISRLADGIGLSEQQVEEAIISDDKFQLIEQFFGSSGLKKLIFFYQDVLQKLNTSLRSDGSTNSLLQKKLFISMGSTENIMGTCAFFLRTSDKVITASNVSQEVNFGMFDSTNGKILQGLEFFLSQVMAPALKSQENWGAVKEGLKSSQVQDFLHSVDKFMGTLSSSRQNIEDKIQLTKVDIDIDISSLQNPSDYIAAG
;
A
#
# COMPACT_ATOMS: atom_id res chain seq x y z
N THR A 1 35.41 -16.41 62.37
CA THR A 1 34.72 -17.36 61.46
C THR A 1 34.43 -16.62 60.17
N GLU A 2 35.39 -16.45 59.26
CA GLU A 2 35.75 -17.38 58.16
C GLU A 2 34.50 -17.85 57.38
N SER A 3 34.34 -17.67 56.07
CA SER A 3 35.26 -17.81 54.91
C SER A 3 34.64 -17.13 53.67
N LYS A 4 35.29 -16.28 52.86
CA LYS A 4 36.41 -16.42 51.87
C LYS A 4 35.94 -16.75 50.43
N PHE A 5 36.51 -15.98 49.48
CA PHE A 5 36.60 -16.13 48.00
C PHE A 5 35.49 -15.50 47.14
N ARG A 6 35.76 -14.77 46.03
CA ARG A 6 36.99 -14.18 45.43
C ARG A 6 36.54 -13.21 44.34
N ARG A 7 37.28 -12.11 44.16
CA ARG A 7 37.13 -11.13 43.07
C ARG A 7 37.83 -11.60 41.79
N HIS A 8 37.27 -11.26 40.64
CA HIS A 8 37.95 -10.88 39.40
C HIS A 8 37.01 -9.85 38.73
N GLY A 9 37.34 -8.59 38.43
CA GLY A 9 38.64 -7.95 38.23
C GLY A 9 39.04 -8.03 36.76
N GLY A 10 38.75 -6.98 35.97
CA GLY A 10 39.21 -6.87 34.59
C GLY A 10 38.54 -5.77 33.77
N ASP A 11 38.95 -4.52 34.02
CA ASP A 11 38.86 -3.39 33.10
C ASP A 11 39.92 -3.57 32.00
N LEU A 12 39.60 -3.40 30.71
CA LEU A 12 40.64 -3.14 29.70
C LEU A 12 40.12 -2.42 28.45
N LYS A 13 40.80 -1.31 28.22
CA LYS A 13 40.71 -0.27 27.20
C LYS A 13 41.55 -0.64 25.96
N THR A 14 41.27 0.06 24.85
CA THR A 14 42.09 0.23 23.61
C THR A 14 42.14 -0.99 22.67
N ARG A 15 42.27 -0.89 21.34
CA ARG A 15 43.04 0.05 20.50
C ARG A 15 42.70 -0.17 19.01
N SER A 16 42.77 0.89 18.21
CA SER A 16 42.79 0.90 16.74
C SER A 16 43.89 0.03 16.14
N THR A 17 43.65 -0.52 14.93
CA THR A 17 44.73 -0.82 13.98
C THR A 17 44.23 -0.61 12.54
N GLU A 18 44.72 0.46 11.91
CA GLU A 18 44.88 0.55 10.45
C GLU A 18 46.15 -0.19 10.03
N LEU A 19 46.13 -0.76 8.82
CA LEU A 19 47.25 -1.05 7.88
C LEU A 19 46.67 -2.04 6.85
N GLY A 20 46.83 -1.92 5.54
CA GLY A 20 47.60 -1.04 4.67
C GLY A 20 47.48 -1.62 3.25
N SER A 21 47.46 -0.74 2.25
CA SER A 21 47.28 -0.99 0.82
C SER A 21 48.26 -1.99 0.17
N ALA A 22 47.81 -2.59 -0.93
CA ALA A 22 48.66 -2.78 -2.12
C ALA A 22 47.82 -2.52 -3.39
N ALA A 23 48.36 -1.65 -4.24
CA ALA A 23 47.74 -1.09 -5.43
C ALA A 23 48.32 -1.70 -6.71
N THR A 24 47.51 -1.81 -7.75
CA THR A 24 47.85 -1.74 -9.19
C THR A 24 46.52 -1.54 -9.95
N GLY A 25 46.28 -0.59 -10.86
CA GLY A 25 47.02 0.53 -11.42
C GLY A 25 46.23 1.16 -12.59
N SER A 26 46.07 2.50 -12.54
CA SER A 26 46.03 3.45 -13.67
C SER A 26 44.74 3.57 -14.55
N PRO A 27 44.54 4.68 -15.31
CA PRO A 27 43.84 5.87 -14.81
C PRO A 27 42.78 6.41 -15.80
N VAL A 28 41.76 7.14 -15.34
CA VAL A 28 40.95 7.96 -16.27
C VAL A 28 40.67 9.34 -15.66
N THR A 29 41.16 10.34 -16.37
CA THR A 29 41.06 11.79 -16.16
C THR A 29 39.60 12.28 -16.12
N PRO A 30 39.23 13.26 -15.27
CA PRO A 30 37.90 13.86 -15.32
C PRO A 30 37.88 15.00 -16.36
N LEU A 31 37.08 14.84 -17.41
CA LEU A 31 36.71 15.94 -18.31
C LEU A 31 35.32 16.45 -17.90
N LEU A 32 35.34 17.58 -17.19
CA LEU A 32 34.22 18.52 -17.12
C LEU A 32 33.88 19.00 -18.53
N LEU A 33 32.63 18.84 -18.95
CA LEU A 33 32.00 19.66 -19.98
C LEU A 33 30.50 19.76 -19.71
N ALA A 34 30.04 21.00 -19.70
CA ALA A 34 28.72 21.44 -19.31
C ALA A 34 27.63 21.14 -20.36
N SER A 35 26.39 21.07 -19.86
CA SER A 35 25.10 21.42 -20.49
C SER A 35 24.85 21.06 -21.96
N THR A 36 23.80 20.28 -22.22
CA THR A 36 22.67 20.76 -23.04
C THR A 36 21.41 19.96 -22.74
N THR A 37 20.33 20.72 -22.62
CA THR A 37 18.93 20.33 -22.63
C THR A 37 18.59 19.38 -23.78
N GLY A 38 17.89 18.29 -23.46
CA GLY A 38 17.33 17.40 -24.47
C GLY A 38 16.73 16.14 -23.86
N LYS A 39 15.45 16.19 -23.49
CA LYS A 39 14.65 14.97 -23.26
C LYS A 39 14.55 14.21 -24.58
N LYS A 40 15.51 13.33 -24.86
CA LYS A 40 15.43 12.39 -25.99
C LYS A 40 14.39 11.34 -25.62
N SER A 41 13.20 11.47 -26.20
CA SER A 41 12.21 10.39 -26.27
C SER A 41 12.88 9.18 -26.91
N ILE A 42 13.06 8.10 -26.14
CA ILE A 42 13.52 6.82 -26.68
C ILE A 42 12.35 6.28 -27.52
N VAL A 43 12.36 6.55 -28.81
CA VAL A 43 11.45 5.93 -29.77
C VAL A 43 11.89 4.48 -29.91
N LEU A 44 11.21 3.56 -29.23
CA LEU A 44 11.42 2.13 -29.39
C LEU A 44 11.20 1.73 -30.86
N SER A 45 12.13 0.96 -31.42
CA SER A 45 12.01 0.37 -32.77
C SER A 45 10.67 -0.38 -32.91
N SER A 46 10.09 -0.38 -34.11
CA SER A 46 8.87 -1.14 -34.42
C SER A 46 9.02 -2.62 -34.12
N GLU A 47 10.22 -3.17 -34.25
CA GLU A 47 10.56 -4.56 -33.91
C GLU A 47 10.53 -4.79 -32.40
N THR A 48 11.15 -3.89 -31.61
CA THR A 48 11.16 -3.98 -30.14
C THR A 48 9.74 -3.88 -29.56
N ARG A 49 8.86 -3.05 -30.16
CA ARG A 49 7.45 -2.96 -29.75
C ARG A 49 6.67 -4.23 -30.06
N LYS A 50 6.87 -4.82 -31.24
CA LYS A 50 6.24 -6.09 -31.62
C LYS A 50 6.69 -7.22 -30.69
N GLU A 51 7.97 -7.28 -30.38
CA GLU A 51 8.51 -8.31 -29.49
C GLU A 51 7.99 -8.14 -28.05
N LEU A 52 7.95 -6.92 -27.52
CA LEU A 52 7.38 -6.65 -26.19
C LEU A 52 5.88 -7.02 -26.12
N ALA A 53 5.11 -6.72 -27.17
CA ALA A 53 3.71 -7.09 -27.25
C ALA A 53 3.51 -8.62 -27.30
N LYS A 54 4.38 -9.33 -28.03
CA LYS A 54 4.39 -10.79 -28.08
C LYS A 54 4.71 -11.39 -26.71
N GLN A 55 5.75 -10.89 -26.03
CA GLN A 55 6.11 -11.34 -24.68
C GLN A 55 4.98 -11.10 -23.68
N ALA A 56 4.37 -9.92 -23.69
CA ALA A 56 3.22 -9.60 -22.83
C ALA A 56 2.04 -10.56 -23.06
N LYS A 57 1.80 -10.96 -24.32
CA LYS A 57 0.77 -11.95 -24.65
C LYS A 57 1.11 -13.34 -24.09
N VAL A 58 2.35 -13.80 -24.28
CA VAL A 58 2.82 -15.10 -23.76
C VAL A 58 2.72 -15.13 -22.23
N THR A 59 3.21 -14.11 -21.54
CA THR A 59 3.10 -14.01 -20.07
C THR A 59 1.65 -14.10 -19.58
N LYS A 60 0.72 -13.44 -20.29
CA LYS A 60 -0.71 -13.53 -19.94
C LYS A 60 -1.27 -14.93 -20.13
N GLU A 61 -0.92 -15.62 -21.21
CA GLU A 61 -1.36 -17.00 -21.48
C GLU A 61 -0.80 -17.98 -20.44
N GLU A 62 0.48 -17.84 -20.06
CA GLU A 62 1.10 -18.62 -18.98
C GLU A 62 0.41 -18.40 -17.63
N ARG A 63 0.09 -17.14 -17.30
CA ARG A 63 -0.63 -16.81 -16.05
C ARG A 63 -2.06 -17.32 -16.06
N ARG A 64 -2.76 -17.30 -17.20
CA ARG A 64 -4.09 -17.92 -17.35
C ARG A 64 -4.03 -19.42 -17.09
N ALA A 65 -2.97 -20.10 -17.53
CA ALA A 65 -2.78 -21.52 -17.26
C ALA A 65 -2.55 -21.84 -15.76
N GLN A 66 -2.12 -20.87 -14.95
CA GLN A 66 -1.93 -21.03 -13.50
C GLN A 66 -3.24 -20.85 -12.70
N ILE A 67 -4.33 -20.39 -13.31
CA ILE A 67 -5.60 -20.13 -12.63
C ILE A 67 -6.27 -21.45 -12.25
N ASP A 68 -5.94 -21.92 -11.05
CA ASP A 68 -6.58 -23.05 -10.41
C ASP A 68 -7.82 -22.63 -9.57
N GLN A 69 -8.38 -23.57 -8.83
CA GLN A 69 -9.57 -23.32 -8.00
C GLN A 69 -9.34 -22.28 -6.88
N ARG A 70 -8.11 -22.12 -6.40
CA ARG A 70 -7.76 -21.11 -5.38
C ARG A 70 -7.85 -19.71 -5.98
N TYR A 71 -7.32 -19.53 -7.18
CA TYR A 71 -7.45 -18.27 -7.93
C TYR A 71 -8.91 -17.95 -8.23
N LYS A 72 -9.68 -18.94 -8.71
CA LYS A 72 -11.11 -18.78 -9.00
C LYS A 72 -11.92 -18.35 -7.77
N TYR A 73 -11.59 -18.87 -6.58
CA TYR A 73 -12.20 -18.41 -5.34
C TYR A 73 -11.95 -16.92 -5.08
N LEU A 74 -10.69 -16.45 -5.23
CA LEU A 74 -10.37 -15.02 -5.06
C LEU A 74 -11.07 -14.15 -6.11
N ILE A 75 -11.06 -14.59 -7.38
CA ILE A 75 -11.72 -13.90 -8.50
C ILE A 75 -13.21 -13.73 -8.25
N SER A 76 -13.89 -14.81 -7.84
CA SER A 76 -15.33 -14.81 -7.57
C SER A 76 -15.67 -13.84 -6.43
N ARG A 77 -14.93 -13.88 -5.31
CA ARG A 77 -15.13 -12.94 -4.19
C ARG A 77 -14.89 -11.49 -4.57
N LEU A 78 -13.87 -11.21 -5.38
CA LEU A 78 -13.59 -9.86 -5.89
C LEU A 78 -14.68 -9.39 -6.85
N ALA A 79 -15.14 -10.26 -7.76
CA ALA A 79 -16.19 -9.96 -8.72
C ALA A 79 -17.49 -9.57 -8.00
N ASP A 80 -17.94 -10.42 -7.07
CA ASP A 80 -19.12 -10.19 -6.23
C ASP A 80 -18.98 -8.90 -5.43
N GLY A 81 -17.82 -8.68 -4.81
CA GLY A 81 -17.61 -7.57 -3.91
C GLY A 81 -17.47 -6.20 -4.59
N ILE A 82 -16.79 -6.16 -5.73
CA ILE A 82 -16.50 -4.91 -6.45
C ILE A 82 -17.60 -4.61 -7.49
N GLY A 83 -18.40 -5.62 -7.88
CA GLY A 83 -19.42 -5.49 -8.92
C GLY A 83 -18.84 -5.54 -10.33
N LEU A 84 -17.83 -6.38 -10.54
CA LEU A 84 -17.22 -6.65 -11.85
C LEU A 84 -17.55 -8.09 -12.28
N SER A 85 -17.44 -8.39 -13.58
CA SER A 85 -17.51 -9.79 -14.01
C SER A 85 -16.24 -10.54 -13.62
N GLU A 86 -16.36 -11.85 -13.38
CA GLU A 86 -15.18 -12.70 -13.10
C GLU A 86 -14.14 -12.61 -14.23
N GLN A 87 -14.58 -12.45 -15.48
CA GLN A 87 -13.70 -12.25 -16.63
C GLN A 87 -12.90 -10.94 -16.55
N GLN A 88 -13.54 -9.84 -16.11
CA GLN A 88 -12.86 -8.55 -15.93
C GLN A 88 -11.83 -8.62 -14.81
N VAL A 89 -12.17 -9.29 -13.69
CA VAL A 89 -11.27 -9.49 -12.55
C VAL A 89 -10.09 -10.39 -12.95
N GLU A 90 -10.35 -11.50 -13.64
CA GLU A 90 -9.30 -12.37 -14.17
C GLU A 90 -8.32 -11.60 -15.05
N GLU A 91 -8.82 -10.86 -16.05
CA GLU A 91 -7.97 -10.10 -16.98
C GLU A 91 -7.13 -9.04 -16.25
N ALA A 92 -7.70 -8.40 -15.22
CA ALA A 92 -6.98 -7.43 -14.39
C ALA A 92 -5.85 -8.11 -13.60
N ILE A 93 -6.13 -9.26 -12.98
CA ILE A 93 -5.15 -10.01 -12.18
C ILE A 93 -4.00 -10.53 -13.04
N ILE A 94 -4.27 -11.20 -14.16
CA ILE A 94 -3.21 -11.76 -15.02
C ILE A 94 -2.34 -10.66 -15.65
N SER A 95 -2.91 -9.46 -15.82
CA SER A 95 -2.21 -8.29 -16.34
C SER A 95 -1.39 -7.54 -15.29
N ASP A 96 -1.57 -7.86 -14.01
CA ASP A 96 -0.90 -7.17 -12.90
C ASP A 96 0.58 -7.57 -12.80
N ASP A 97 1.46 -6.61 -12.59
CA ASP A 97 2.89 -6.85 -12.40
C ASP A 97 3.19 -7.65 -11.13
N LYS A 98 2.32 -7.54 -10.12
CA LYS A 98 2.45 -8.20 -8.81
C LYS A 98 1.66 -9.51 -8.72
N PHE A 99 1.31 -10.11 -9.85
CA PHE A 99 0.60 -11.40 -9.93
C PHE A 99 1.21 -12.49 -9.02
N GLN A 100 2.54 -12.53 -8.89
CA GLN A 100 3.23 -13.54 -8.06
C GLN A 100 2.92 -13.45 -6.56
N LEU A 101 2.42 -12.31 -6.06
CA LEU A 101 2.02 -12.19 -4.65
C LEU A 101 0.86 -13.12 -4.29
N ILE A 102 0.04 -13.52 -5.27
CA ILE A 102 -1.06 -14.45 -5.05
C ILE A 102 -0.53 -15.84 -4.67
N GLU A 103 0.49 -16.34 -5.37
CA GLU A 103 1.08 -17.64 -5.01
C GLU A 103 1.83 -17.57 -3.67
N GLN A 104 2.51 -16.45 -3.38
CA GLN A 104 3.11 -16.22 -2.07
C GLN A 104 2.07 -16.18 -0.94
N PHE A 105 0.86 -15.69 -1.21
CA PHE A 105 -0.25 -15.73 -0.27
C PHE A 105 -0.71 -17.17 0.00
N PHE A 106 -0.71 -18.04 -1.02
CA PHE A 106 -1.11 -19.43 -0.86
C PHE A 106 -0.07 -20.34 -0.20
N GLY A 107 1.21 -19.96 -0.21
CA GLY A 107 2.31 -20.76 0.35
C GLY A 107 2.19 -21.07 1.85
N SER A 108 3.00 -22.03 2.32
CA SER A 108 3.17 -22.29 3.76
C SER A 108 3.83 -21.08 4.44
N SER A 109 3.27 -20.60 5.54
CA SER A 109 3.65 -19.33 6.17
C SER A 109 3.72 -18.17 5.14
N GLY A 110 2.80 -18.20 4.19
CA GLY A 110 2.67 -17.20 3.14
C GLY A 110 2.22 -15.84 3.64
N LEU A 111 2.00 -14.91 2.72
CA LEU A 111 1.53 -13.56 3.03
C LEU A 111 0.22 -13.62 3.85
N LYS A 112 0.18 -12.92 4.98
CA LYS A 112 -1.02 -12.88 5.83
C LYS A 112 -2.18 -12.08 5.23
N LYS A 113 -1.85 -11.19 4.30
CA LYS A 113 -2.79 -10.31 3.63
C LYS A 113 -2.47 -10.22 2.14
N LEU A 114 -3.51 -10.12 1.33
CA LEU A 114 -3.43 -9.79 -0.08
C LEU A 114 -4.42 -8.66 -0.34
N ILE A 115 -3.93 -7.52 -0.86
CA ILE A 115 -4.72 -6.28 -0.98
C ILE A 115 -4.90 -5.95 -2.46
N PHE A 116 -6.09 -5.50 -2.81
CA PHE A 116 -6.49 -5.05 -4.13
C PHE A 116 -7.13 -3.67 -4.03
N PHE A 117 -6.79 -2.79 -4.95
CA PHE A 117 -7.45 -1.50 -5.11
C PHE A 117 -8.25 -1.47 -6.40
N TYR A 118 -9.46 -0.94 -6.31
CA TYR A 118 -10.29 -0.61 -7.46
C TYR A 118 -10.61 0.88 -7.44
N GLN A 119 -9.87 1.64 -8.23
CA GLN A 119 -9.94 3.11 -8.23
C GLN A 119 -9.53 3.68 -9.59
N ASP A 120 -9.77 4.97 -9.77
CA ASP A 120 -9.31 5.67 -10.97
C ASP A 120 -7.79 5.78 -10.98
N VAL A 121 -7.19 5.34 -12.08
CA VAL A 121 -5.76 5.45 -12.34
C VAL A 121 -5.56 6.30 -13.58
N LEU A 122 -4.62 7.25 -13.50
CA LEU A 122 -4.20 8.04 -14.65
C LEU A 122 -3.47 7.14 -15.64
N GLN A 123 -4.15 6.75 -16.72
CA GLN A 123 -3.52 6.00 -17.78
C GLN A 123 -2.98 6.98 -18.83
N LYS A 124 -1.67 6.94 -19.03
CA LYS A 124 -1.05 7.58 -20.19
C LYS A 124 -1.47 6.79 -21.41
N LEU A 125 -2.31 7.40 -22.24
CA LEU A 125 -2.71 6.82 -23.51
C LEU A 125 -1.46 6.71 -24.38
N ASN A 126 -0.93 5.49 -24.53
CA ASN A 126 0.03 5.19 -25.59
C ASN A 126 -0.73 5.09 -26.93
N THR A 127 -1.41 6.17 -27.33
CA THR A 127 -1.88 6.31 -28.70
C THR A 127 -0.69 6.53 -29.60
N SER A 128 -0.15 5.42 -30.10
CA SER A 128 0.27 5.37 -31.48
C SER A 128 -0.80 6.07 -32.34
N LEU A 129 -0.37 7.04 -33.16
CA LEU A 129 -1.07 7.62 -34.34
C LEU A 129 -1.61 9.06 -34.32
N ARG A 130 -1.37 9.93 -33.33
CA ARG A 130 -1.67 11.37 -33.54
C ARG A 130 -0.51 12.27 -33.14
N SER A 131 0.04 12.95 -34.15
CA SER A 131 1.06 13.99 -34.07
C SER A 131 0.45 15.31 -33.57
N ASP A 132 -0.20 15.29 -32.42
CA ASP A 132 -0.61 16.52 -31.76
C ASP A 132 -0.26 16.44 -30.28
N GLY A 133 0.40 17.47 -29.76
CA GLY A 133 1.13 17.50 -28.49
C GLY A 133 0.27 17.48 -27.23
N SER A 134 -0.96 16.97 -27.30
CA SER A 134 -1.86 16.84 -26.16
C SER A 134 -1.66 15.49 -25.48
N THR A 135 -1.05 15.49 -24.30
CA THR A 135 -1.05 14.34 -23.39
C THR A 135 -2.44 14.17 -22.80
N ASN A 136 -3.36 13.57 -23.57
CA ASN A 136 -4.69 13.21 -23.07
C ASN A 136 -4.54 12.02 -22.11
N SER A 137 -4.33 12.29 -20.82
CA SER A 137 -4.47 11.28 -19.77
C SER A 137 -5.94 11.05 -19.51
N LEU A 138 -6.41 9.81 -19.68
CA LEU A 138 -7.77 9.43 -19.28
C LEU A 138 -7.70 8.80 -17.88
N LEU A 139 -8.65 9.18 -17.02
CA LEU A 139 -8.91 8.47 -15.78
C LEU A 139 -9.73 7.23 -16.11
N GLN A 140 -9.19 6.06 -15.74
CA GLN A 140 -9.89 4.79 -15.91
C GLN A 140 -9.90 4.03 -14.60
N LYS A 141 -11.07 3.49 -14.22
CA LYS A 141 -11.16 2.55 -13.11
C LYS A 141 -10.36 1.29 -13.42
N LYS A 142 -9.43 0.97 -12.53
CA LYS A 142 -8.56 -0.19 -12.66
C LYS A 142 -8.53 -0.97 -11.37
N LEU A 143 -8.64 -2.30 -11.48
CA LEU A 143 -8.35 -3.24 -10.41
C LEU A 143 -6.88 -3.63 -10.49
N PHE A 144 -6.15 -3.53 -9.38
CA PHE A 144 -4.74 -3.93 -9.30
C PHE A 144 -4.37 -4.40 -7.89
N ILE A 145 -3.34 -5.23 -7.78
CA ILE A 145 -2.80 -5.70 -6.51
C ILE A 145 -2.01 -4.55 -5.87
N SER A 146 -2.08 -4.38 -4.55
CA SER A 146 -1.33 -3.36 -3.80
C SER A 146 -0.52 -3.99 -2.67
N MET A 147 0.64 -3.39 -2.38
CA MET A 147 1.44 -3.73 -1.18
C MET A 147 0.93 -3.01 0.08
N GLY A 148 0.03 -2.02 -0.09
CA GLY A 148 -0.57 -1.22 0.97
C GLY A 148 0.36 -0.15 1.57
N SER A 149 1.56 0.04 1.01
CA SER A 149 2.56 0.99 1.52
C SER A 149 2.93 2.10 0.54
N THR A 150 2.73 1.86 -0.76
CA THR A 150 3.27 2.72 -1.84
C THR A 150 2.18 3.46 -2.60
N GLU A 151 0.95 2.95 -2.62
CA GLU A 151 -0.15 3.53 -3.39
C GLU A 151 -1.14 4.26 -2.49
N ASN A 152 -1.56 5.45 -2.91
CA ASN A 152 -2.64 6.18 -2.26
C ASN A 152 -3.98 5.53 -2.60
N ILE A 153 -4.73 5.17 -1.56
CA ILE A 153 -6.08 4.64 -1.73
C ILE A 153 -7.07 5.78 -1.98
N MET A 154 -7.81 5.71 -3.09
CA MET A 154 -8.81 6.70 -3.50
C MET A 154 -10.12 6.09 -4.01
N GLY A 155 -10.27 4.77 -3.93
CA GLY A 155 -11.48 4.05 -4.30
C GLY A 155 -11.72 2.88 -3.35
N THR A 156 -12.13 1.74 -3.89
CA THR A 156 -12.46 0.56 -3.07
C THR A 156 -11.19 -0.20 -2.68
N CYS A 157 -11.05 -0.50 -1.38
CA CYS A 157 -10.10 -1.47 -0.86
C CYS A 157 -10.79 -2.84 -0.77
N ALA A 158 -10.22 -3.85 -1.42
CA ALA A 158 -10.61 -5.24 -1.21
C ALA A 158 -9.39 -6.01 -0.69
N PHE A 159 -9.58 -6.89 0.27
CA PHE A 159 -8.47 -7.62 0.87
C PHE A 159 -8.86 -9.04 1.28
N PHE A 160 -7.87 -9.92 1.21
CA PHE A 160 -7.97 -11.28 1.72
C PHE A 160 -7.03 -11.43 2.90
N LEU A 161 -7.54 -11.99 4.00
CA LEU A 161 -6.77 -12.31 5.19
C LEU A 161 -6.79 -13.81 5.42
N ARG A 162 -5.64 -14.35 5.84
CA ARG A 162 -5.56 -15.71 6.35
C ARG A 162 -5.12 -15.69 7.80
N THR A 163 -5.77 -16.52 8.62
CA THR A 163 -5.55 -16.57 10.07
C THR A 163 -4.54 -17.64 10.48
N SER A 164 -4.21 -18.59 9.59
CA SER A 164 -3.27 -19.68 9.84
C SER A 164 -2.01 -19.60 8.96
N ASP A 165 -0.98 -20.39 9.30
CA ASP A 165 0.26 -20.59 8.52
C ASP A 165 0.21 -21.81 7.58
N LYS A 166 -0.94 -22.50 7.49
CA LYS A 166 -1.10 -23.69 6.64
C LYS A 166 -1.09 -23.35 5.15
N VAL A 167 -0.60 -24.23 4.30
CA VAL A 167 -0.72 -24.05 2.85
C VAL A 167 -2.19 -23.88 2.45
N ILE A 168 -2.49 -22.91 1.60
CA ILE A 168 -3.81 -22.72 1.02
C ILE A 168 -3.92 -23.63 -0.20
N THR A 169 -4.92 -24.51 -0.15
CA THR A 169 -5.23 -25.52 -1.15
C THR A 169 -6.64 -25.29 -1.69
N ALA A 170 -6.96 -25.91 -2.82
CA ALA A 170 -8.29 -25.82 -3.41
C ALA A 170 -9.41 -26.27 -2.45
N SER A 171 -9.12 -27.19 -1.53
CA SER A 171 -10.12 -27.73 -0.59
C SER A 171 -10.31 -26.89 0.67
N ASN A 172 -9.32 -26.07 1.07
CA ASN A 172 -9.37 -25.29 2.31
C ASN A 172 -9.53 -23.77 2.10
N VAL A 173 -9.41 -23.28 0.86
CA VAL A 173 -9.37 -21.84 0.57
C VAL A 173 -10.57 -21.08 1.15
N SER A 174 -11.77 -21.65 1.10
CA SER A 174 -12.98 -21.02 1.64
C SER A 174 -13.03 -20.95 3.17
N GLN A 175 -12.27 -21.79 3.87
CA GLN A 175 -12.21 -21.85 5.33
C GLN A 175 -11.04 -21.04 5.88
N GLU A 176 -9.91 -21.04 5.17
CA GLU A 176 -8.67 -20.42 5.62
C GLU A 176 -8.54 -18.96 5.17
N VAL A 177 -9.31 -18.54 4.15
CA VAL A 177 -9.24 -17.20 3.57
C VAL A 177 -10.52 -16.41 3.81
N ASN A 178 -10.38 -15.31 4.54
CA ASN A 178 -11.43 -14.33 4.81
C ASN A 178 -11.34 -13.19 3.82
N PHE A 179 -12.47 -12.78 3.28
CA PHE A 179 -12.58 -11.63 2.38
C PHE A 179 -13.21 -10.45 3.10
N GLY A 180 -12.63 -9.26 2.92
CA GLY A 180 -13.18 -8.01 3.41
C GLY A 180 -12.98 -6.91 2.39
N MET A 181 -13.84 -5.89 2.47
CA MET A 181 -13.71 -4.69 1.67
C MET A 181 -14.22 -3.49 2.43
N PHE A 182 -13.75 -2.31 2.04
CA PHE A 182 -14.37 -1.05 2.43
C PHE A 182 -14.12 0.00 1.35
N ASP A 183 -15.03 0.96 1.28
CA ASP A 183 -14.92 2.07 0.33
C ASP A 183 -14.05 3.18 0.90
N SER A 184 -13.15 3.73 0.10
CA SER A 184 -12.32 4.90 0.44
C SER A 184 -12.34 5.93 -0.68
N THR A 185 -13.44 5.95 -1.44
CA THR A 185 -13.68 6.93 -2.49
C THR A 185 -13.42 8.35 -1.96
N ASN A 186 -12.72 9.16 -2.76
CA ASN A 186 -12.29 10.53 -2.42
C ASN A 186 -11.33 10.62 -1.22
N GLY A 187 -10.54 9.57 -0.96
CA GLY A 187 -9.52 9.57 0.09
C GLY A 187 -10.10 9.46 1.51
N LYS A 188 -11.38 9.09 1.63
CA LYS A 188 -12.10 8.99 2.90
C LYS A 188 -11.87 7.64 3.60
N ILE A 189 -10.60 7.25 3.71
CA ILE A 189 -10.16 5.97 4.32
C ILE A 189 -10.72 5.77 5.72
N LEU A 190 -10.67 6.81 6.57
CA LEU A 190 -11.14 6.72 7.95
C LEU A 190 -12.65 6.52 8.01
N GLN A 191 -13.41 7.17 7.12
CA GLN A 191 -14.85 6.98 7.01
C GLN A 191 -15.18 5.55 6.55
N GLY A 192 -14.48 5.05 5.54
CA GLY A 192 -14.61 3.69 5.05
C GLY A 192 -14.38 2.65 6.13
N LEU A 193 -13.29 2.83 6.89
CA LEU A 193 -12.94 1.95 7.99
C LEU A 193 -13.95 2.06 9.15
N GLU A 194 -14.39 3.27 9.51
CA GLU A 194 -15.42 3.49 10.53
C GLU A 194 -16.72 2.78 10.15
N PHE A 195 -17.15 2.89 8.89
CA PHE A 195 -18.32 2.19 8.38
C PHE A 195 -18.14 0.67 8.44
N PHE A 196 -17.01 0.14 7.99
CA PHE A 196 -16.72 -1.29 8.04
C PHE A 196 -16.74 -1.83 9.48
N LEU A 197 -16.13 -1.11 10.42
CA LEU A 197 -16.10 -1.53 11.82
C LEU A 197 -17.49 -1.47 12.46
N SER A 198 -18.24 -0.39 12.24
CA SER A 198 -19.54 -0.18 12.87
C SER A 198 -20.65 -1.04 12.27
N GLN A 199 -20.66 -1.25 10.96
CA GLN A 199 -21.76 -1.93 10.26
C GLN A 199 -21.51 -3.42 10.05
N VAL A 200 -20.24 -3.85 9.97
CA VAL A 200 -19.91 -5.25 9.69
C VAL A 200 -19.26 -5.91 10.90
N MET A 201 -18.13 -5.39 11.37
CA MET A 201 -17.35 -6.07 12.41
C MET A 201 -18.02 -6.06 13.78
N ALA A 202 -18.50 -4.91 14.25
CA ALA A 202 -19.09 -4.82 15.59
C ALA A 202 -20.36 -5.68 15.74
N PRO A 203 -21.31 -5.70 14.79
CA PRO A 203 -22.44 -6.63 14.84
C PRO A 203 -22.00 -8.09 14.78
N ALA A 204 -21.00 -8.44 13.95
CA ALA A 204 -20.47 -9.79 13.86
C ALA A 204 -19.82 -10.25 15.19
N LEU A 205 -19.07 -9.38 15.85
CA LEU A 205 -18.49 -9.66 17.17
C LEU A 205 -19.57 -9.80 18.24
N LYS A 206 -20.59 -8.92 18.24
CA LYS A 206 -21.69 -8.97 19.23
C LYS A 206 -22.61 -10.18 19.05
N SER A 207 -22.67 -10.75 17.85
CA SER A 207 -23.41 -11.99 17.55
C SER A 207 -22.57 -13.26 17.68
N GLN A 208 -21.28 -13.15 17.98
CA GLN A 208 -20.40 -14.29 18.11
C GLN A 208 -20.77 -15.14 19.33
N GLU A 209 -21.10 -16.41 19.10
CA GLU A 209 -21.39 -17.38 20.16
C GLU A 209 -20.12 -18.02 20.70
N ASN A 210 -19.14 -18.27 19.82
CA ASN A 210 -17.91 -18.97 20.16
C ASN A 210 -16.74 -18.01 20.36
N TRP A 211 -16.34 -17.82 21.63
CA TRP A 211 -15.17 -17.02 22.02
C TRP A 211 -13.95 -17.89 22.36
N GLY A 212 -13.88 -19.09 21.79
CA GLY A 212 -12.76 -20.01 21.95
C GLY A 212 -12.62 -20.53 23.38
N ALA A 213 -11.52 -20.17 24.05
CA ALA A 213 -11.25 -20.60 25.42
C ALA A 213 -12.22 -20.00 26.45
N VAL A 214 -12.88 -18.89 26.12
CA VAL A 214 -13.81 -18.19 27.03
C VAL A 214 -15.22 -18.78 26.87
N LYS A 215 -15.52 -19.81 27.66
CA LYS A 215 -16.79 -20.55 27.59
C LYS A 215 -18.02 -19.71 27.98
N GLU A 216 -17.82 -18.66 28.79
CA GLU A 216 -18.89 -17.75 29.20
C GLU A 216 -19.32 -16.78 28.08
N GLY A 217 -18.55 -16.71 26.99
CA GLY A 217 -18.84 -15.87 25.82
C GLY A 217 -19.13 -14.42 26.21
N LEU A 218 -20.23 -13.85 25.71
CA LEU A 218 -20.66 -12.49 26.03
C LEU A 218 -20.92 -12.24 27.52
N LYS A 219 -21.12 -13.27 28.36
CA LYS A 219 -21.32 -13.06 29.81
C LYS A 219 -20.00 -12.82 30.54
N SER A 220 -18.87 -13.14 29.91
CA SER A 220 -17.55 -12.89 30.48
C SER A 220 -17.26 -11.39 30.51
N SER A 221 -16.77 -10.90 31.65
CA SER A 221 -16.30 -9.52 31.77
C SER A 221 -15.20 -9.20 30.77
N GLN A 222 -14.30 -10.16 30.49
CA GLN A 222 -13.20 -9.98 29.54
C GLN A 222 -13.70 -9.72 28.11
N VAL A 223 -14.77 -10.41 27.70
CA VAL A 223 -15.39 -10.22 26.39
C VAL A 223 -16.11 -8.87 26.33
N GLN A 224 -16.80 -8.48 27.41
CA GLN A 224 -17.45 -7.17 27.50
C GLN A 224 -16.43 -6.02 27.47
N ASP A 225 -15.31 -6.14 28.17
CA ASP A 225 -14.22 -5.14 28.17
C ASP A 225 -13.57 -5.02 26.79
N PHE A 226 -13.40 -6.13 26.08
CA PHE A 226 -12.92 -6.14 24.70
C PHE A 226 -13.91 -5.43 23.77
N LEU A 227 -15.21 -5.76 23.83
CA LEU A 227 -16.23 -5.10 23.01
C LEU A 227 -16.31 -3.60 23.32
N HIS A 228 -16.20 -3.22 24.59
CA HIS A 228 -16.14 -1.81 24.99
C HIS A 228 -14.90 -1.11 24.43
N SER A 229 -13.75 -1.80 24.38
CA SER A 229 -12.52 -1.28 23.76
C SER A 229 -12.70 -1.08 22.24
N VAL A 230 -13.42 -1.96 21.56
CA VAL A 230 -13.78 -1.81 20.14
C VAL A 230 -14.70 -0.61 19.95
N ASP A 231 -15.74 -0.46 20.76
CA ASP A 231 -16.67 0.69 20.70
C ASP A 231 -15.93 2.01 20.97
N LYS A 232 -15.00 2.05 21.94
CA LYS A 232 -14.15 3.21 22.22
C LYS A 232 -13.19 3.54 21.06
N PHE A 233 -12.62 2.52 20.41
CA PHE A 233 -11.78 2.71 19.24
C PHE A 233 -12.56 3.35 18.09
N MET A 234 -13.78 2.86 17.81
CA MET A 234 -14.65 3.46 16.80
C MET A 234 -15.01 4.91 17.15
N GLY A 235 -15.31 5.22 18.42
CA GLY A 235 -15.53 6.60 18.86
C GLY A 235 -14.32 7.51 18.62
N THR A 236 -13.11 7.01 18.92
CA THR A 236 -11.85 7.74 18.68
C THR A 236 -11.61 7.97 17.18
N LEU A 237 -11.90 6.96 16.34
CA LEU A 237 -11.81 7.05 14.89
C LEU A 237 -12.78 8.10 14.33
N SER A 238 -14.02 8.12 14.82
CA SER A 238 -15.05 9.09 14.43
C SER A 238 -14.63 10.52 14.79
N SER A 239 -14.15 10.75 16.01
CA SER A 239 -13.60 12.05 16.42
C SER A 239 -12.39 12.47 15.58
N SER A 240 -11.49 11.53 15.27
CA SER A 240 -10.32 11.79 14.43
C SER A 240 -10.71 12.19 13.01
N ARG A 241 -11.73 11.53 12.44
CA ARG A 241 -12.28 11.87 11.13
C ARG A 241 -12.87 13.29 11.13
N GLN A 242 -13.71 13.60 12.12
CA GLN A 242 -14.32 14.94 12.25
C GLN A 242 -13.24 16.03 12.36
N ASN A 243 -12.22 15.81 13.18
CA ASN A 243 -11.12 16.75 13.36
C ASN A 243 -10.31 16.98 12.07
N ILE A 244 -10.20 15.97 11.19
CA ILE A 244 -9.51 16.10 9.90
C ILE A 244 -10.40 16.81 8.88
N GLU A 245 -11.70 16.53 8.87
CA GLU A 245 -12.67 17.20 7.99
C GLU A 245 -12.83 18.68 8.34
N ASP A 246 -12.81 19.04 9.63
CA ASP A 246 -12.89 20.41 10.13
C ASP A 246 -11.56 21.18 10.01
N LYS A 247 -10.52 20.56 9.42
CA LYS A 247 -9.21 21.19 9.29
C LYS A 247 -9.27 22.31 8.25
N ILE A 248 -9.35 23.54 8.73
CA ILE A 248 -9.11 24.75 7.94
C ILE A 248 -7.66 24.69 7.43
N GLN A 249 -7.47 24.51 6.14
CA GLN A 249 -6.17 24.73 5.52
C GLN A 249 -5.95 26.23 5.43
N LEU A 250 -5.10 26.76 6.31
CA LEU A 250 -4.66 28.15 6.22
C LEU A 250 -3.84 28.29 4.93
N THR A 251 -4.42 28.98 3.95
CA THR A 251 -3.69 29.38 2.74
C THR A 251 -2.53 30.26 3.16
N LYS A 252 -1.34 29.99 2.62
CA LYS A 252 -0.23 30.94 2.75
C LYS A 252 -0.68 32.22 2.06
N VAL A 253 -0.93 33.27 2.83
CA VAL A 253 -1.14 34.60 2.27
C VAL A 253 0.18 34.96 1.61
N ASP A 254 0.19 35.05 0.27
CA ASP A 254 1.25 35.79 -0.41
C ASP A 254 1.02 37.23 -0.01
N ILE A 255 1.69 37.62 1.07
CA ILE A 255 1.87 39.01 1.40
C ILE A 255 2.86 39.49 0.35
N ASP A 256 2.35 39.89 -0.81
CA ASP A 256 3.10 40.64 -1.82
C ASP A 256 3.34 42.10 -1.36
N ILE A 257 3.12 42.36 -0.07
CA ILE A 257 3.72 43.52 0.60
C ILE A 257 5.14 43.09 0.89
N ASP A 258 6.06 43.56 0.06
CA ASP A 258 7.49 43.45 0.25
C ASP A 258 7.85 44.12 1.60
N ILE A 259 7.78 43.38 2.71
CA ILE A 259 8.10 43.88 4.06
C ILE A 259 9.55 44.39 4.08
N SER A 260 10.39 43.92 3.16
CA SER A 260 11.76 44.42 2.92
C SER A 260 11.82 45.87 2.43
N SER A 261 10.74 46.38 1.82
CA SER A 261 10.67 47.74 1.27
C SER A 261 10.32 48.80 2.33
N LEU A 262 9.83 48.39 3.50
CA LEU A 262 9.47 49.27 4.62
C LEU A 262 10.71 49.56 5.49
N GLN A 263 11.48 50.57 5.10
CA GLN A 263 12.79 50.88 5.71
C GLN A 263 12.70 51.84 6.90
N ASN A 264 11.63 52.65 7.00
CA ASN A 264 11.51 53.67 8.05
C ASN A 264 10.16 53.63 8.78
N PRO A 265 10.07 54.19 10.01
CA PRO A 265 8.87 54.10 10.85
C PRO A 265 7.60 54.71 10.23
N SER A 266 7.73 55.68 9.32
CA SER A 266 6.58 56.32 8.65
C SER A 266 5.92 55.38 7.64
N ASP A 267 6.69 54.48 7.02
CA ASP A 267 6.19 53.53 6.02
C ASP A 267 5.22 52.52 6.64
N TYR A 268 5.42 52.17 7.92
CA TYR A 268 4.53 51.28 8.66
C TYR A 268 3.19 51.91 9.02
N ILE A 269 3.13 53.25 9.16
CA ILE A 269 1.90 53.99 9.46
C ILE A 269 1.02 54.14 8.21
N ALA A 270 1.63 54.19 7.02
CA ALA A 270 0.91 54.33 5.75
C ALA A 270 0.40 52.99 5.18
N ALA A 271 0.95 51.86 5.61
CA ALA A 271 0.60 50.51 5.15
C ALA A 271 -0.42 49.76 6.04
N GLY A 272 -0.76 50.32 7.22
CA GLY A 272 -1.79 49.80 8.13
C GLY A 272 -3.13 50.46 7.92
#